data_AF-A0A1V4RS37-F1
#
_entry.id   AF-A0A1V4RS37-F1
#
_cell.length_a   1.000
_cell.length_b   1.000
_cell.length_c   1.000
_cell.angle_alpha   90.00
_cell.angle_beta   90.00
_cell.angle_gamma   90.00
#
_symmetry.space_group_name_H-M   'P 1'
#
loop_
_entity.id
_entity.type
_entity.pdbx_description
1 polymer ?
#
loop_
_entity_poly.entity_id
_entity_poly.type
_entity_poly.pdbx_seq_one_letter_code
_entity_poly.pdbx_strand_id
1 'polypeptide(L)'
;MTLFAKYMTFIAREMKADSLTKIYNLRYRSLMRMINTKMWDEQTNFYYDVQADGQKLTTKTAAAFWTLLPEVTTLPRARKLAEHLQNPQEFYREHLFPTLSADDPDYDPNGHYWLGGVWAPVNYMIIKGLD
;
A
#
# COMPACT_ATOMS: atom_id res chain seq x y z
N MET A 1 2.91 -1.09 -9.58
CA MET A 1 3.34 -0.38 -10.82
C MET A 1 3.73 1.09 -10.62
N THR A 2 3.17 1.80 -9.63
CA THR A 2 3.48 3.22 -9.43
C THR A 2 4.92 3.49 -8.99
N LEU A 3 5.47 2.63 -8.10
CA LEU A 3 6.86 2.69 -7.67
C LEU A 3 7.85 2.57 -8.85
N PHE A 4 7.57 1.63 -9.75
CA PHE A 4 8.33 1.48 -11.00
C PHE A 4 8.28 2.76 -11.85
N ALA A 5 7.10 3.34 -12.08
CA ALA A 5 6.98 4.57 -12.86
C ALA A 5 7.74 5.75 -12.22
N LYS A 6 7.72 5.86 -10.88
CA LYS A 6 8.51 6.84 -10.12
C LYS A 6 10.00 6.68 -10.39
N TYR A 7 10.55 5.47 -10.22
CA TYR A 7 11.97 5.24 -10.43
C TYR A 7 12.39 5.33 -11.91
N MET A 8 11.55 4.91 -12.85
CA MET A 8 11.82 5.13 -14.28
C MET A 8 11.83 6.62 -14.64
N THR A 9 11.00 7.44 -13.99
CA THR A 9 11.06 8.90 -14.14
C THR A 9 12.39 9.44 -13.61
N PHE A 10 12.86 8.95 -12.46
CA PHE A 10 14.16 9.32 -11.90
C PHE A 10 15.32 8.95 -12.84
N ILE A 11 15.40 7.67 -13.25
CA ILE A 11 16.46 7.17 -14.15
C ILE A 11 16.46 7.95 -15.47
N ALA A 12 15.29 8.18 -16.07
CA ALA A 12 15.20 8.92 -17.32
C ALA A 12 15.70 10.38 -17.20
N ARG A 13 15.52 11.01 -16.03
CA ARG A 13 16.07 12.35 -15.76
C ARG A 13 17.60 12.33 -15.68
N GLU A 14 18.17 11.36 -14.96
CA GLU A 14 19.63 11.19 -14.86
C GLU A 14 20.26 10.96 -16.24
N MET A 15 19.56 10.24 -17.12
CA MET A 15 19.99 10.00 -18.49
C MET A 15 19.71 11.17 -19.45
N LYS A 16 19.09 12.26 -19.00
CA LYS A 16 18.64 13.38 -19.86
C LYS A 16 17.72 12.95 -21.02
N ALA A 17 16.91 11.92 -20.78
CA ALA A 17 15.95 11.39 -21.75
C ALA A 17 14.56 12.04 -21.54
N ASP A 18 14.37 13.25 -22.06
CA ASP A 18 13.18 14.08 -21.81
C ASP A 18 11.85 13.40 -22.19
N SER A 19 11.82 12.72 -23.35
CA SER A 19 10.65 11.99 -23.82
C SER A 19 10.22 10.89 -22.83
N LEU A 20 11.19 10.12 -22.32
CA LEU A 20 10.93 9.05 -21.35
C LEU A 20 10.54 9.62 -20.00
N THR A 21 11.19 10.70 -19.56
CA THR A 21 10.84 11.42 -18.33
C THR A 21 9.37 11.83 -18.36
N LYS A 22 8.91 12.40 -19.48
CA LYS A 22 7.51 12.81 -19.65
C LYS A 22 6.55 11.63 -19.61
N ILE A 23 6.86 10.54 -20.33
CA ILE A 23 6.01 9.34 -20.38
C ILE A 23 5.84 8.71 -18.99
N TYR A 24 6.93 8.47 -18.27
CA TYR A 24 6.85 7.82 -16.96
C TYR A 24 6.24 8.72 -15.89
N ASN A 25 6.47 10.03 -15.93
CA ASN A 25 5.82 10.97 -15.02
C ASN A 25 4.29 11.00 -15.24
N LEU A 26 3.83 11.02 -16.50
CA LEU A 26 2.40 10.92 -16.80
C LEU A 26 1.79 9.61 -16.29
N ARG A 27 2.50 8.49 -16.47
CA ARG A 27 2.07 7.19 -15.97
C ARG A 27 2.01 7.15 -14.44
N TYR A 28 3.02 7.70 -13.76
CA TYR A 28 3.03 7.83 -12.30
C TYR A 28 1.80 8.61 -11.80
N ARG A 29 1.54 9.79 -12.38
CA ARG A 29 0.39 10.63 -12.01
C ARG A 29 -0.96 9.96 -12.28
N SER A 30 -1.08 9.25 -13.40
CA SER A 30 -2.30 8.50 -13.73
C SER A 30 -2.57 7.39 -12.72
N LEU A 31 -1.56 6.60 -12.38
CA LEU A 31 -1.67 5.52 -11.39
C LEU A 31 -1.94 6.07 -9.98
N MET A 32 -1.25 7.15 -9.57
CA MET A 32 -1.52 7.84 -8.31
C MET A 32 -2.98 8.27 -8.20
N ARG A 33 -3.55 8.84 -9.27
CA ARG A 33 -4.95 9.24 -9.30
C ARG A 33 -5.87 8.03 -9.19
N MET A 34 -5.63 6.96 -9.95
CA MET A 34 -6.41 5.73 -9.87
C MET A 34 -6.42 5.14 -8.45
N ILE A 35 -5.25 4.96 -7.83
CA ILE A 35 -5.14 4.42 -6.47
C ILE A 35 -5.98 5.27 -5.49
N ASN A 36 -5.80 6.59 -5.51
CA ASN A 36 -6.48 7.47 -4.56
C ASN A 36 -7.99 7.63 -4.79
N THR A 37 -8.47 7.36 -6.01
CA THR A 37 -9.90 7.52 -6.37
C THR A 37 -10.67 6.22 -6.34
N LYS A 38 -10.02 5.09 -6.57
CA LYS A 38 -10.66 3.78 -6.69
C LYS A 38 -10.43 2.89 -5.48
N MET A 39 -9.23 2.93 -4.89
CA MET A 39 -8.84 1.98 -3.84
C MET A 39 -9.05 2.52 -2.43
N TRP A 40 -9.02 3.84 -2.24
CA TRP A 40 -9.26 4.44 -0.92
C TRP A 40 -10.72 4.35 -0.50
N ASP A 41 -10.94 3.93 0.72
CA ASP A 41 -12.23 3.92 1.37
C ASP A 41 -12.28 4.92 2.53
N GLU A 42 -13.19 5.88 2.43
CA GLU A 42 -13.30 6.98 3.42
C GLU A 42 -13.96 6.52 4.73
N GLN A 43 -14.73 5.42 4.74
CA GLN A 43 -15.41 4.96 5.95
C GLN A 43 -14.44 4.24 6.89
N THR A 44 -13.59 3.40 6.31
CA THR A 44 -12.60 2.61 7.04
C THR A 44 -11.23 3.28 7.11
N ASN A 45 -11.00 4.33 6.33
CA ASN A 45 -9.70 5.01 6.17
C ASN A 45 -8.57 4.07 5.70
N PHE A 46 -8.88 3.17 4.77
CA PHE A 46 -7.96 2.14 4.29
C PHE A 46 -7.97 2.02 2.76
N TYR A 47 -6.92 1.42 2.20
CA TYR A 47 -6.86 1.07 0.77
C TYR A 47 -7.21 -0.39 0.57
N TYR A 48 -8.08 -0.67 -0.40
CA TYR A 48 -8.49 -2.02 -0.77
C TYR A 48 -8.22 -2.32 -2.24
N ASP A 49 -8.03 -3.60 -2.53
CA ASP A 49 -8.08 -4.09 -3.90
C ASP A 49 -9.47 -3.88 -4.49
N VAL A 50 -9.49 -3.66 -5.81
CA VAL A 50 -10.70 -3.36 -6.56
C VAL A 50 -10.92 -4.45 -7.59
N GLN A 51 -12.11 -5.03 -7.58
CA GLN A 51 -12.54 -6.06 -8.52
C GLN A 51 -12.77 -5.48 -9.92
N ALA A 52 -12.91 -6.36 -10.91
CA ALA A 52 -13.11 -5.96 -12.31
C ALA A 52 -14.38 -5.13 -12.53
N ASP A 53 -15.41 -5.33 -11.71
CA ASP A 53 -16.67 -4.56 -11.71
C ASP A 53 -16.57 -3.21 -10.98
N GLY A 54 -15.42 -2.90 -10.38
CA GLY A 54 -15.16 -1.68 -9.64
C GLY A 54 -15.52 -1.72 -8.16
N GLN A 55 -16.02 -2.84 -7.64
CA GLN A 55 -16.27 -2.99 -6.20
C GLN A 55 -14.95 -3.19 -5.44
N LYS A 56 -14.83 -2.53 -4.29
CA LYS A 56 -13.71 -2.77 -3.38
C LYS A 56 -13.92 -4.08 -2.63
N LEU A 57 -12.83 -4.81 -2.41
CA LEU A 57 -12.81 -5.84 -1.38
C LEU A 57 -12.87 -5.20 0.01
N THR A 58 -13.17 -5.99 1.04
CA THR A 58 -13.27 -5.52 2.43
C THR A 58 -12.15 -6.05 3.32
N THR A 59 -11.27 -6.90 2.79
CA THR A 59 -10.18 -7.54 3.51
C THR A 59 -8.99 -6.60 3.65
N LYS A 60 -8.61 -6.28 4.90
CA LYS A 60 -7.47 -5.41 5.22
C LYS A 60 -6.19 -6.22 5.18
N THR A 61 -5.44 -6.12 4.09
CA THR A 61 -4.13 -6.79 3.96
C THR A 61 -2.97 -5.81 4.12
N ALA A 62 -1.80 -6.34 4.42
CA ALA A 62 -0.55 -5.57 4.47
C ALA A 62 -0.20 -4.88 3.13
N ALA A 63 -0.80 -5.29 2.01
CA ALA A 63 -0.56 -4.69 0.70
C ALA A 63 -0.98 -3.20 0.64
N ALA A 64 -1.95 -2.78 1.46
CA ALA A 64 -2.40 -1.38 1.52
C ALA A 64 -1.25 -0.42 1.87
N PHE A 65 -0.32 -0.86 2.73
CA PHE A 65 0.82 -0.04 3.16
C PHE A 65 1.85 0.17 2.05
N TRP A 66 1.86 -0.66 1.00
CA TRP A 66 2.74 -0.44 -0.16
C TRP A 66 2.37 0.80 -0.97
N THR A 67 1.21 1.41 -0.73
CA THR A 67 0.85 2.73 -1.28
C THR A 67 1.74 3.85 -0.73
N LEU A 68 2.37 3.66 0.43
CA LEU A 68 3.29 4.62 1.03
C LEU A 68 4.61 4.72 0.26
N LEU A 69 5.18 3.59 -0.16
CA LEU A 69 6.47 3.50 -0.87
C LEU A 69 6.61 4.43 -2.10
N PRO A 70 5.64 4.47 -3.04
CA PRO A 70 5.72 5.37 -4.18
C PRO A 70 5.36 6.81 -3.84
N GLU A 71 5.03 7.16 -2.60
CA GLU A 71 4.53 8.48 -2.17
C GLU A 71 3.26 8.92 -2.92
N VAL A 72 2.34 7.96 -3.18
CA VAL A 72 1.05 8.29 -3.79
C VAL A 72 0.01 8.74 -2.77
N THR A 73 0.21 8.39 -1.51
CA THR A 73 -0.71 8.65 -0.41
C THR A 73 -0.51 10.07 0.11
N THR A 74 -1.60 10.80 0.33
CA THR A 74 -1.52 12.13 0.95
C THR A 74 -1.12 12.02 2.42
N LEU A 75 -0.48 13.04 3.00
CA LEU A 75 -0.06 13.01 4.40
C LEU A 75 -1.20 12.66 5.39
N PRO A 76 -2.44 13.18 5.24
CA PRO A 76 -3.55 12.76 6.09
C PRO A 76 -3.89 11.27 5.98
N ARG A 77 -3.92 10.71 4.75
CA ARG A 77 -4.21 9.29 4.54
C ARG A 77 -3.07 8.40 5.02
N ALA A 78 -1.81 8.85 4.91
CA ALA A 78 -0.65 8.14 5.43
C ALA A 78 -0.71 8.03 6.97
N ARG A 79 -1.13 9.10 7.65
CA ARG A 79 -1.39 9.07 9.10
C ARG A 79 -2.48 8.06 9.46
N LYS A 80 -3.57 8.00 8.69
CA LYS A 80 -4.62 6.99 8.88
C LYS A 80 -4.11 5.55 8.71
N LEU A 81 -3.28 5.29 7.70
CA LEU A 81 -2.63 3.99 7.57
C LEU A 81 -1.72 3.67 8.78
N ALA A 82 -0.98 4.65 9.30
CA ALA A 82 -0.18 4.46 10.51
C ALA A 82 -1.03 4.15 11.75
N GLU A 83 -2.23 4.76 11.87
CA GLU A 83 -3.19 4.43 12.94
C GLU A 83 -3.60 2.94 12.89
N HIS A 84 -3.84 2.37 11.69
CA HIS A 84 -4.11 0.93 11.53
C HIS A 84 -2.95 0.03 11.96
N LEU A 85 -1.70 0.44 11.68
CA LEU A 85 -0.50 -0.29 12.13
C LEU A 85 -0.31 -0.27 13.66
N GLN A 86 -0.92 0.70 14.34
CA GLN A 86 -0.88 0.86 15.79
C GLN A 86 -2.10 0.25 16.49
N ASN A 87 -3.09 -0.24 15.73
CA ASN A 87 -4.32 -0.79 16.28
C ASN A 87 -4.11 -2.25 16.74
N PRO A 88 -4.28 -2.56 18.04
CA PRO A 88 -4.08 -3.91 18.58
C PRO A 88 -5.11 -4.92 18.08
N GLN A 89 -6.26 -4.48 17.56
CA GLN A 89 -7.26 -5.37 16.95
C GLN A 89 -6.98 -5.66 15.48
N GLU A 90 -5.98 -5.03 14.88
CA GLU A 90 -5.66 -5.18 13.46
C GLU A 90 -4.22 -5.67 13.29
N PHE A 91 -3.28 -4.77 13.00
CA PHE A 91 -1.90 -5.13 12.66
C PHE A 91 -0.94 -5.06 13.85
N TYR A 92 -1.32 -4.40 14.96
CA TYR A 92 -0.46 -4.28 16.15
C TYR A 92 -0.56 -5.54 17.05
N ARG A 93 -0.02 -6.64 16.54
CA ARG A 93 0.01 -7.96 17.21
C ARG A 93 1.36 -8.21 17.89
N GLU A 94 1.44 -9.26 18.69
CA GLU A 94 2.69 -9.66 19.37
C GLU A 94 3.87 -9.77 18.39
N HIS A 95 3.60 -10.31 17.20
CA HIS A 95 4.52 -10.31 16.08
C HIS A 95 4.02 -9.33 15.01
N LEU A 96 4.65 -8.15 14.96
CA LEU A 96 4.35 -7.09 14.01
C LEU A 96 4.97 -7.38 12.64
N PHE A 97 4.39 -7.01 11.50
CA PHE A 97 2.97 -6.83 11.22
C PHE A 97 2.48 -8.07 10.45
N PRO A 98 1.31 -8.64 10.79
CA PRO A 98 0.76 -9.75 10.04
C PRO A 98 0.33 -9.32 8.64
N THR A 99 0.28 -10.26 7.70
CA THR A 99 -0.16 -9.99 6.33
C THR A 99 -1.65 -9.73 6.17
N LEU A 100 -2.44 -10.20 7.13
CA LEU A 100 -3.88 -10.02 7.23
C LEU A 100 -4.19 -9.36 8.58
N SER A 101 -5.10 -8.40 8.59
CA SER A 101 -5.58 -7.75 9.81
C SER A 101 -6.25 -8.76 10.75
N ALA A 102 -6.01 -8.63 12.05
CA ALA A 102 -6.55 -9.56 13.05
C ALA A 102 -8.06 -9.47 13.29
N ASP A 103 -8.73 -8.44 12.74
CA ASP A 103 -10.19 -8.30 12.74
C ASP A 103 -10.88 -8.97 11.54
N ASP A 104 -10.11 -9.56 10.62
CA ASP A 104 -10.64 -10.34 9.51
C ASP A 104 -11.04 -11.76 9.97
N PRO A 105 -12.21 -12.28 9.57
CA PRO A 105 -12.68 -13.61 9.99
C PRO A 105 -11.74 -14.76 9.57
N ASP A 106 -10.94 -14.58 8.51
CA ASP A 106 -9.99 -15.58 8.04
C ASP A 106 -8.62 -15.47 8.71
N TYR A 107 -8.43 -14.52 9.65
CA TYR A 107 -7.17 -14.36 10.36
C TYR A 107 -6.83 -15.58 11.23
N ASP A 108 -5.60 -16.07 11.10
CA ASP A 108 -5.04 -17.14 11.92
C ASP A 108 -3.80 -16.64 12.68
N PRO A 109 -3.78 -16.68 14.02
CA PRO A 109 -2.61 -16.29 14.82
C PRO A 109 -1.39 -17.20 14.63
N ASN A 110 -1.56 -18.43 14.12
CA ASN A 110 -0.47 -19.31 13.69
C ASN A 110 0.06 -18.94 12.29
N GLY A 111 -0.51 -17.91 11.69
CA GLY A 111 -0.06 -17.25 10.47
C GLY A 111 -0.63 -17.82 9.18
N HIS A 112 -0.93 -19.12 9.12
CA HIS A 112 -1.48 -19.84 7.96
C HIS A 112 -1.07 -19.22 6.61
N TYR A 113 0.26 -19.07 6.45
CA TYR A 113 0.89 -18.41 5.32
C TYR A 113 0.55 -16.91 5.19
N TRP A 114 -0.46 -16.53 4.40
CA TRP A 114 -0.85 -15.12 4.19
C TRP A 114 -2.05 -14.69 5.04
N LEU A 115 -2.62 -15.60 5.85
CA LEU A 115 -3.78 -15.34 6.71
C LEU A 115 -3.40 -14.78 8.09
N GLY A 116 -2.18 -14.27 8.27
CA GLY A 116 -1.69 -13.78 9.55
C GLY A 116 -0.17 -13.88 9.69
N GLY A 117 0.50 -14.56 8.75
CA GLY A 117 1.94 -14.74 8.77
C GLY A 117 2.68 -13.42 8.74
N VAL A 118 3.80 -13.38 9.45
CA VAL A 118 4.69 -12.21 9.52
C VAL A 118 5.91 -12.47 8.66
N TRP A 119 6.08 -11.65 7.63
CA TRP A 119 7.13 -11.83 6.63
C TRP A 119 8.10 -10.66 6.67
N ALA A 120 9.38 -10.96 6.89
CA ALA A 120 10.46 -9.96 6.88
C ALA A 120 10.42 -9.00 5.67
N PRO A 121 10.25 -9.46 4.40
CA PRO A 121 10.18 -8.53 3.26
C PRO A 121 8.92 -7.63 3.30
N VAL A 122 7.79 -8.14 3.81
CA VAL A 122 6.55 -7.37 3.93
C VAL A 122 6.73 -6.26 4.96
N ASN A 123 7.26 -6.60 6.15
CA ASN A 123 7.55 -5.61 7.18
C ASN A 123 8.58 -4.59 6.74
N TYR A 124 9.63 -5.01 6.04
CA TYR A 124 10.60 -4.08 5.48
C TYR A 124 9.92 -3.05 4.57
N MET A 125 9.00 -3.47 3.70
CA MET A 125 8.24 -2.57 2.83
C MET A 125 7.32 -1.63 3.61
N ILE A 126 6.68 -2.11 4.68
CA ILE A 126 5.83 -1.29 5.54
C ILE A 126 6.67 -0.20 6.23
N ILE A 127 7.72 -0.63 6.94
CA ILE A 127 8.63 0.27 7.67
C ILE A 127 9.22 1.28 6.71
N LYS A 128 9.70 0.84 5.54
CA LYS A 128 10.31 1.73 4.55
C LYS A 128 9.33 2.74 3.96
N GLY A 129 8.03 2.41 3.93
CA GLY A 129 6.99 3.36 3.53
C GLY A 129 6.67 4.41 4.58
N LEU A 130 7.00 4.17 5.85
CA LEU A 130 6.79 5.11 6.96
C LEU A 130 7.94 6.11 7.14
N ASP A 131 9.13 5.80 6.62
CA ASP A 131 10.30 6.70 6.56
C ASP A 131 10.03 7.96 5.71
#